data_AF-A0A2M9KTJ4-F1
#
_entry.id   AF-A0A2M9KTJ4-F1
#
_cell.length_a   1.000
_cell.length_b   1.000
_cell.length_c   1.000
_cell.angle_alpha   90.00
_cell.angle_beta   90.00
_cell.angle_gamma   90.00
#
_symmetry.space_group_name_H-M   'P 1'
#
loop_
_entity.id
_entity.type
_entity.pdbx_description
1 polymer ?
#
loop_
_entity_poly.entity_id
_entity_poly.type
_entity_poly.pdbx_seq_one_letter_code
_entity_poly.pdbx_strand_id
1 'polypeptide(L)' 'MRYTADQVPYEEYRTWRLCTLLHCPPSALDDESALTLDWLLAVDDTVSKLRSDREKEAARG' A
#
# COMPACT_ATOMS: atom_id res chain seq x y z
N MET A 1 -23.34 -3.76 -2.00
CA MET A 1 -22.84 -2.63 -2.82
C MET A 1 -21.58 -3.12 -3.54
N ARG A 2 -21.51 -3.01 -4.87
CA ARG A 2 -20.27 -3.23 -5.63
C ARG A 2 -19.70 -1.86 -5.95
N TYR A 3 -18.57 -1.51 -5.36
CA TYR A 3 -17.84 -0.30 -5.71
C TYR A 3 -17.10 -0.55 -7.02
N THR A 4 -17.10 0.43 -7.94
CA THR A 4 -16.12 0.44 -9.03
C THR A 4 -14.75 0.86 -8.48
N ALA A 5 -13.65 0.53 -9.17
CA ALA A 5 -12.29 0.72 -8.64
C ALA A 5 -11.97 2.19 -8.30
N ASP A 6 -12.63 3.13 -8.97
CA ASP A 6 -12.59 4.58 -8.79
C ASP A 6 -13.48 5.09 -7.64
N GLN A 7 -14.32 4.23 -7.07
CA GLN A 7 -15.29 4.57 -6.01
C GLN A 7 -14.93 3.98 -4.65
N VAL A 8 -13.84 3.22 -4.54
CA VAL A 8 -13.39 2.73 -3.24
C VAL A 8 -12.93 3.95 -2.44
N PRO A 9 -13.55 4.26 -1.28
CA PRO A 9 -13.10 5.40 -0.52
C PRO A 9 -11.68 5.16 0.00
N TYR A 10 -10.95 6.27 0.18
CA TYR A 10 -9.50 6.24 0.40
C TYR A 10 -9.12 5.40 1.63
N GLU A 11 -9.93 5.40 2.67
CA GLU A 11 -9.68 4.66 3.91
C GLU A 11 -9.85 3.14 3.76
N GLU A 12 -10.87 2.68 3.02
CA GLU A 12 -11.09 1.27 2.76
C GLU A 12 -10.01 0.70 1.85
N TYR A 13 -9.61 1.44 0.82
CA TYR A 13 -8.49 1.05 -0.05
C TYR A 13 -7.19 0.97 0.74
N ARG A 14 -6.92 1.98 1.58
CA ARG A 14 -5.74 2.04 2.45
C ARG A 14 -5.69 0.85 3.41
N THR A 15 -6.81 0.56 4.07
CA THR A 15 -6.95 -0.58 4.98
C THR A 15 -6.72 -1.90 4.25
N TRP A 16 -7.38 -2.11 3.12
CA TRP A 16 -7.19 -3.30 2.30
C TRP A 16 -5.72 -3.48 1.87
N ARG A 17 -5.06 -2.40 1.44
CA ARG A 17 -3.67 -2.42 1.02
C ARG A 17 -2.74 -2.81 2.18
N LEU A 18 -2.92 -2.20 3.36
CA LEU A 18 -2.15 -2.52 4.56
C LEU A 18 -2.34 -3.98 5.00
N CYS A 19 -3.58 -4.46 5.05
CA CYS A 19 -3.87 -5.86 5.37
C CYS A 19 -3.23 -6.82 4.37
N THR A 20 -3.20 -6.46 3.09
CA THR A 20 -2.54 -7.26 2.05
C THR A 20 -1.02 -7.27 2.20
N LEU A 21 -0.42 -6.11 2.48
CA LEU A 21 1.03 -5.95 2.66
C LEU A 21 1.54 -6.67 3.92
N LEU A 22 0.80 -6.56 5.03
CA LEU A 22 1.20 -7.08 6.34
C LEU A 22 0.65 -8.48 6.64
N HIS A 23 -0.18 -9.03 5.75
CA HIS A 23 -0.88 -10.30 5.92
C HIS A 23 -1.65 -10.40 7.25
N CYS A 24 -2.38 -9.33 7.60
CA CYS A 24 -3.12 -9.22 8.85
C CYS A 24 -4.61 -8.93 8.62
N PRO A 25 -5.49 -9.25 9.58
CA PRO A 25 -6.88 -8.79 9.54
C PRO A 25 -6.96 -7.26 9.79
N PRO A 26 -8.04 -6.58 9.35
CA PRO A 26 -8.23 -5.15 9.61
C PRO A 26 -8.18 -4.77 11.09
N SER A 27 -8.69 -5.65 11.96
CA SER A 27 -8.69 -5.43 13.42
C SER A 27 -7.29 -5.32 14.02
N ALA A 28 -6.25 -5.79 13.33
CA ALA A 28 -4.87 -5.62 13.78
C ALA A 28 -4.34 -4.19 13.54
N LEU A 29 -5.07 -3.36 12.79
CA LEU A 29 -4.72 -1.98 12.50
C LEU A 29 -5.43 -0.98 13.43
N ASP A 30 -6.44 -1.43 14.18
CA ASP A 30 -7.29 -0.55 15.01
C ASP A 30 -6.50 0.15 16.13
N ASP A 31 -5.46 -0.51 16.65
CA ASP A 31 -4.58 0.02 17.69
C ASP A 31 -3.44 0.91 17.13
N GLU A 32 -3.27 0.95 15.81
CA GLU A 32 -2.17 1.65 15.15
C GLU A 32 -2.55 3.08 14.78
N SER A 33 -1.59 4.00 14.89
CA SER A 33 -1.83 5.39 14.53
C SER A 33 -1.95 5.56 13.01
N ALA A 34 -2.82 6.48 12.56
CA ALA A 34 -2.92 6.82 11.15
C ALA A 34 -1.57 7.23 10.55
N LEU A 35 -0.75 7.99 11.28
CA LEU A 35 0.58 8.39 10.85
C LEU A 35 1.51 7.19 10.60
N THR A 36 1.52 6.21 11.51
CA THR A 36 2.33 4.99 11.38
C THR A 36 1.94 4.23 10.11
N LEU A 37 0.64 4.02 9.94
CA LEU A 37 0.08 3.28 8.82
C LEU A 37 0.34 3.98 7.47
N ASP A 38 0.27 5.33 7.43
CA ASP A 38 0.63 6.11 6.23
C ASP A 38 2.12 6.00 5.90
N TRP A 39 2.97 6.03 6.93
CA TRP A 39 4.41 5.89 6.76
C TRP A 39 4.78 4.54 6.16
N LEU A 40 4.15 3.44 6.61
CA LEU A 40 4.36 2.10 6.05
C LEU A 40 4.04 2.05 4.55
N LEU A 41 2.93 2.66 4.12
CA LEU A 41 2.56 2.72 2.71
C LEU A 41 3.55 3.54 1.89
N ALA A 42 4.01 4.69 2.41
CA ALA A 42 4.99 5.52 1.74
C ALA A 42 6.34 4.81 1.54
N VAL A 43 6.76 4.02 2.54
CA VAL A 43 7.96 3.17 2.44
C VAL A 43 7.79 2.10 1.36
N ASP A 44 6.67 1.38 1.36
CA ASP A 44 6.38 0.34 0.36
C ASP A 44 6.34 0.90 -1.07
N ASP A 45 5.70 2.05 -1.28
CA ASP A 45 5.67 2.75 -2.56
C ASP A 45 7.07 3.14 -3.04
N THR A 46 7.89 3.67 -2.13
CA THR A 46 9.26 4.08 -2.45
C THR A 46 10.12 2.89 -2.85
N VAL A 47 10.03 1.79 -2.11
CA VAL A 47 10.78 0.55 -2.41
C VAL A 47 10.34 -0.04 -3.75
N SER A 48 9.03 -0.10 -4.00
CA SER A 48 8.46 -0.60 -5.26
C SER A 48 8.92 0.23 -6.47
N LYS A 49 8.94 1.56 -6.33
CA LYS A 49 9.46 2.46 -7.37
C LYS A 49 10.95 2.21 -7.64
N LEU A 50 11.78 2.13 -6.59
CA LEU A 50 13.21 1.88 -6.75
C LEU A 50 13.51 0.54 -7.42
N ARG A 51 12.72 -0.50 -7.14
CA ARG A 51 12.83 -1.80 -7.84
C ARG A 51 12.51 -1.66 -9.32
N SER A 52 11.38 -1.04 -9.65
CA SER A 52 10.98 -0.80 -11.05
C SER A 52 12.01 0.01 -11.82
N ASP A 53 12.61 1.03 -11.19
CA ASP A 53 13.60 1.87 -11.84
C ASP A 53 14.90 1.10 -12.11
N ARG A 54 15.35 0.26 -11.17
CA ARG A 54 16.49 -0.65 -11.39
C ARG A 54 16.25 -1.65 -12.52
N GLU A 55 15.05 -2.21 -12.62
CA GLU A 55 14.69 -3.12 -13.71
C GLU A 55 14.73 -2.43 -15.08
N LYS A 56 14.24 -1.18 -15.16
CA LYS A 56 14.32 -0.37 -16.39
C LYS A 56 15.74 -0.01 -16.77
N GLU A 57 16.60 0.29 -15.79
CA GLU A 57 18.03 0.54 -16.02
C GLU A 57 18.73 -0.72 -16.56
N ALA A 58 18.47 -1.88 -15.95
CA ALA A 58 19.02 -3.16 -16.39
C ALA A 58 18.54 -3.57 -17.79
N ALA A 59 17.33 -3.19 -18.20
CA ALA A 59 16.80 -3.47 -19.54
C ALA A 59 17.33 -2.52 -20.64
N ARG A 60 17.99 -1.41 -20.25
CA ARG A 60 18.53 -0.40 -21.18
C ARG A 60 20.05 -0.55 -21.40
N GLY A 61 20.74 -1.33 -20.57
CA GLY A 61 22.15 -1.68 -20.72
C GLY A 61 22.32 -3.05 -21.36
#